data_AF-A0A942NQF3-F1
#
_entry.id   AF-A0A942NQF3-F1
#
_cell.length_a   1.000
_cell.length_b   1.000
_cell.length_c   1.000
_cell.angle_alpha   90.00
_cell.angle_beta   90.00
_cell.angle_gamma   90.00
#
_symmetry.space_group_name_H-M   'P 1'
#
loop_
_entity.id
_entity.type
_entity.pdbx_description
1 polymer ?
#
loop_
_entity_poly.entity_id
_entity_poly.type
_entity_poly.pdbx_seq_one_letter_code
_entity_poly.pdbx_strand_id
1 'polypeptide(L)'
;MSDVHDAESRSYNMRQIKGKDTKPEIMVRRYLFSRGIRYRLNDKKLPGKPDIVLPKYNTVIFINGCFWHGHDNCKYFVIPKTRTECYQ
;
A
#
# COMPACT_ATOMS: atom_id res chain seq x y z
N MET A 1 -3.19 -10.33 24.49
CA MET A 1 -2.51 -9.01 24.58
C MET A 1 -3.46 -8.00 23.98
N SER A 2 -3.96 -7.08 24.80
CA SER A 2 -4.90 -6.05 24.41
C SER A 2 -4.27 -5.14 23.37
N ASP A 3 -5.11 -4.62 22.48
CA ASP A 3 -4.75 -3.51 21.61
C ASP A 3 -4.16 -2.34 22.43
N VAL A 4 -3.17 -1.64 21.87
CA VAL A 4 -2.60 -0.43 22.49
C VAL A 4 -3.57 0.76 22.42
N HIS A 5 -4.60 0.67 21.58
CA HIS A 5 -5.66 1.66 21.43
C HIS A 5 -7.01 1.11 21.92
N ASP A 6 -7.87 1.99 22.40
CA ASP A 6 -9.28 1.66 22.63
C ASP A 6 -10.03 1.42 21.30
N ALA A 7 -11.24 0.87 21.40
CA ALA A 7 -12.02 0.50 20.22
C ALA A 7 -12.36 1.71 19.33
N GLU A 8 -12.63 2.87 19.94
CA GLU A 8 -12.97 4.09 19.20
C GLU A 8 -11.76 4.66 18.45
N SER A 9 -10.60 4.78 19.11
CA SER A 9 -9.37 5.25 18.46
C SER A 9 -8.91 4.28 17.38
N ARG A 10 -9.02 2.96 17.60
CA ARG A 10 -8.71 1.96 16.57
C ARG A 10 -9.63 2.13 15.36
N SER A 11 -10.94 2.25 15.57
CA SER A 11 -11.91 2.49 14.51
C SER A 11 -11.63 3.78 13.75
N TYR A 12 -11.30 4.87 14.45
CA TYR A 12 -10.88 6.13 13.86
C TYR A 12 -9.64 5.96 12.97
N ASN A 13 -8.58 5.33 13.49
CA ASN A 13 -7.34 5.10 12.76
C ASN A 13 -7.56 4.28 11.48
N MET A 14 -8.34 3.19 11.55
CA MET A 14 -8.63 2.35 10.39
C MET A 14 -9.41 3.11 9.31
N ARG A 15 -10.32 4.01 9.68
CA ARG A 15 -11.05 4.87 8.72
C ARG A 15 -10.16 5.88 8.00
N GLN A 16 -9.01 6.25 8.57
CA GLN A 16 -8.06 7.17 7.94
C GLN A 16 -7.16 6.49 6.90
N ILE A 17 -7.12 5.16 6.87
CA ILE A 17 -6.29 4.40 5.90
C ILE A 17 -6.95 4.51 4.52
N LYS A 18 -6.33 5.30 3.63
CA LYS A 18 -6.81 5.51 2.27
C LYS A 18 -6.26 4.43 1.34
N GLY A 19 -7.09 3.93 0.43
CA GLY A 19 -6.70 2.95 -0.60
C GLY A 19 -6.07 3.55 -1.86
N LYS A 20 -5.73 4.85 -1.86
CA LYS A 20 -5.04 5.56 -2.94
C LYS A 20 -4.33 6.78 -2.40
N ASP A 21 -3.33 7.26 -3.13
CA ASP A 21 -2.54 8.44 -2.79
C ASP A 21 -1.88 8.31 -1.41
N THR A 22 -1.46 7.09 -1.08
CA THR A 22 -0.72 6.84 0.16
C THR A 22 0.63 7.56 0.13
N LYS A 23 1.21 7.80 1.31
CA LYS A 23 2.54 8.42 1.43
C LYS A 23 3.61 7.72 0.55
N PRO A 24 3.75 6.37 0.54
CA PRO A 24 4.70 5.72 -0.35
C PRO A 24 4.39 5.92 -1.83
N GLU A 25 3.11 5.87 -2.25
CA GLU A 25 2.73 6.18 -3.64
C GLU A 25 3.12 7.60 -4.06
N ILE A 26 2.88 8.60 -3.21
CA ILE A 26 3.27 9.99 -3.48
C ILE A 26 4.80 10.09 -3.60
N MET A 27 5.55 9.43 -2.72
CA MET A 27 7.01 9.46 -2.73
C MET A 27 7.58 8.90 -4.04
N VAL A 28 7.12 7.71 -4.46
CA VAL A 28 7.56 7.08 -5.72
C VAL A 28 7.16 7.94 -6.93
N ARG A 29 5.95 8.49 -6.95
CA ARG A 29 5.50 9.41 -8.01
C ARG A 29 6.39 10.64 -8.15
N ARG A 30 6.71 11.29 -7.02
CA ARG A 30 7.62 12.46 -7.01
C ARG A 30 9.01 12.08 -7.49
N TYR A 31 9.53 10.93 -7.08
CA TYR A 31 10.83 10.43 -7.54
C TYR A 31 10.83 10.20 -9.06
N LEU A 32 9.87 9.45 -9.59
CA LEU A 32 9.77 9.20 -11.04
C LEU A 32 9.66 10.49 -11.84
N PHE A 33 8.81 11.42 -11.38
CA PHE A 33 8.65 12.72 -12.03
C PHE A 33 9.95 13.54 -12.03
N SER A 34 10.67 13.56 -10.89
CA SER A 34 11.96 14.26 -10.78
C SER A 34 13.04 13.69 -11.72
N ARG A 35 12.90 12.42 -12.12
CA ARG A 35 13.79 11.75 -13.09
C ARG A 35 13.33 11.90 -14.55
N GLY A 36 12.29 12.70 -14.80
CA GLY A 36 11.73 12.90 -16.14
C GLY A 36 10.94 11.69 -16.67
N ILE A 37 10.62 10.71 -15.82
CA ILE A 37 9.87 9.52 -16.19
C ILE A 37 8.38 9.83 -16.15
N ARG A 38 7.73 9.77 -17.32
CA ARG A 38 6.27 9.89 -17.43
C ARG A 38 5.62 8.55 -17.10
N TYR A 39 4.58 8.60 -16.28
CA TYR A 39 3.84 7.45 -15.83
C TYR A 39 2.33 7.67 -15.94
N ARG A 40 1.57 6.58 -16.00
CA ARG A 40 0.11 6.55 -15.80
C ARG A 40 -0.20 5.94 -14.45
N LEU A 41 -1.35 6.29 -13.87
CA LEU A 41 -1.78 5.78 -12.58
C LEU A 41 -3.01 4.90 -12.74
N ASN A 42 -3.10 3.83 -11.95
CA ASN A 42 -4.31 3.01 -11.79
C ASN A 42 -4.93 2.55 -13.13
N ASP A 43 -4.12 2.00 -14.03
CA ASP A 43 -4.63 1.56 -15.33
C ASP A 43 -5.51 0.32 -15.16
N LYS A 44 -6.83 0.53 -15.25
CA LYS A 44 -7.85 -0.53 -15.09
C LYS A 44 -7.83 -1.56 -16.22
N LYS A 45 -7.13 -1.29 -17.33
CA LYS A 45 -7.04 -2.22 -18.46
C LYS A 45 -6.05 -3.37 -18.20
N LEU A 46 -5.19 -3.24 -17.19
CA LEU A 46 -4.19 -4.24 -16.86
C LEU A 46 -4.63 -5.10 -15.66
N PRO A 47 -4.32 -6.41 -15.69
CA PRO A 47 -4.62 -7.30 -14.58
C PRO A 47 -3.93 -6.83 -13.30
N GLY A 48 -4.62 -6.96 -12.16
CA GLY A 48 -4.10 -6.53 -10.86
C GLY A 48 -4.15 -5.03 -10.59
N LYS A 49 -4.57 -4.20 -11.57
CA LYS A 49 -4.71 -2.74 -11.42
C LYS A 49 -3.43 -2.10 -10.83
N PRO A 50 -2.33 -2.07 -11.59
CA PRO A 50 -1.06 -1.54 -11.13
C PRO A 50 -1.15 -0.08 -10.70
N ASP A 51 -0.44 0.28 -9.63
CA ASP A 51 -0.43 1.63 -9.07
C ASP A 51 0.19 2.62 -10.06
N ILE A 52 1.31 2.22 -10.67
CA ILE A 52 2.08 3.03 -11.61
C ILE A 52 2.39 2.19 -12.86
N VAL A 53 2.10 2.74 -14.02
CA VAL A 53 2.41 2.14 -15.32
C VAL A 53 3.38 3.04 -16.07
N LEU A 54 4.42 2.43 -16.64
CA LEU A 54 5.46 3.08 -17.43
C LEU A 54 5.39 2.59 -18.89
N PRO A 55 4.50 3.15 -19.75
CA PRO A 55 4.28 2.63 -21.10
C PRO A 55 5.54 2.64 -21.96
N LYS A 56 6.38 3.68 -21.84
CA LYS A 56 7.64 3.81 -22.59
C LYS A 56 8.61 2.66 -22.31
N TYR A 57 8.58 2.11 -21.10
CA TYR A 57 9.51 1.07 -20.63
C TYR A 57 8.82 -0.30 -20.54
N ASN A 58 7.57 -0.42 -20.99
CA ASN A 58 6.75 -1.63 -20.86
C ASN A 58 6.81 -2.24 -19.44
N THR A 59 6.77 -1.39 -18.41
CA THR A 59 6.99 -1.79 -17.01
C THR A 59 5.82 -1.32 -16.14
N VAL A 60 5.44 -2.13 -15.15
CA VAL A 60 4.44 -1.79 -14.13
C VAL A 60 5.06 -1.87 -12.74
N ILE A 61 4.58 -1.04 -11.82
CA ILE A 61 5.07 -0.98 -10.44
C ILE A 61 3.88 -1.07 -9.50
N PHE A 62 3.98 -2.00 -8.55
CA PHE A 62 3.05 -2.17 -7.44
C PHE A 62 3.70 -1.65 -6.15
N ILE A 63 2.97 -0.83 -5.40
CA ILE A 63 3.41 -0.22 -4.15
C ILE A 63 2.62 -0.87 -3.02
N ASN A 64 3.10 -2.05 -2.62
CA ASN A 64 2.43 -2.88 -1.65
C ASN A 64 2.84 -2.51 -0.22
N GLY A 65 1.87 -2.17 0.62
CA GLY A 65 2.10 -1.98 2.06
C GLY A 65 2.46 -3.29 2.75
N CYS A 66 3.55 -3.32 3.53
CA CYS A 66 4.06 -4.56 4.13
C CYS A 66 3.03 -5.29 5.02
N PHE A 67 2.20 -4.53 5.74
CA PHE A 67 1.15 -5.09 6.61
C PHE A 67 0.04 -5.78 5.82
N TRP A 68 -0.42 -5.18 4.71
CA TRP A 68 -1.58 -5.65 3.96
C TRP A 68 -1.26 -6.75 2.95
N HIS A 69 -0.01 -6.82 2.49
CA HIS A 69 0.42 -7.74 1.45
C HIS A 69 1.31 -8.88 1.96
N GLY A 70 1.41 -9.07 3.28
CA GLY A 70 2.16 -10.19 3.85
C GLY A 70 3.61 -10.23 3.41
N HIS A 71 4.35 -9.13 3.59
CA HIS A 71 5.74 -9.07 3.15
C HIS A 71 6.62 -10.04 3.96
N ASP A 72 7.12 -11.08 3.30
CA ASP A 72 7.99 -12.10 3.90
C ASP A 72 9.27 -11.50 4.48
N ASN A 73 9.69 -12.02 5.64
CA ASN A 73 10.89 -11.61 6.36
C ASN A 73 10.98 -10.09 6.63
N CYS A 74 9.83 -9.42 6.78
CA CYS A 74 9.76 -7.98 7.03
C CYS A 74 9.44 -7.66 8.48
N LYS A 75 10.29 -6.85 9.13
CA LYS A 75 10.05 -6.35 10.50
C LYS A 75 8.76 -5.56 10.68
N TYR A 76 8.19 -5.04 9.60
CA TYR A 76 6.95 -4.25 9.61
C TYR A 76 5.70 -5.10 9.39
N PHE A 77 5.85 -6.37 8.99
CA PHE A 77 4.74 -7.30 8.93
C PHE A 77 4.66 -8.06 10.24
N VAL A 78 3.56 -7.87 10.96
CA VAL A 78 3.26 -8.59 12.20
C VAL A 78 1.81 -9.01 12.14
N ILE A 79 1.57 -10.30 12.34
CA ILE A 79 0.21 -10.84 12.41
C ILE A 79 -0.49 -10.22 13.64
N PRO A 80 -1.64 -9.56 13.46
CA PRO A 80 -2.38 -8.99 14.59
C PRO A 80 -2.71 -10.06 15.63
N LYS A 81 -2.41 -9.78 16.90
CA LYS A 81 -2.75 -10.67 18.03
C LYS A 81 -4.24 -10.66 18.39
N THR A 82 -5.00 -9.72 17.84
CA THR A 82 -6.43 -9.56 18.03
C THR A 82 -7.14 -9.92 16.73
N ARG A 83 -8.18 -10.76 16.80
CA ARG A 83 -8.94 -11.24 15.62
C ARG A 83 -8.05 -11.84 14.52
N THR A 84 -7.08 -12.65 14.94
CA THR A 84 -6.06 -13.23 14.05
C THR A 84 -6.67 -14.01 12.88
N GLU A 85 -7.77 -14.72 13.12
CA GLU A 85 -8.55 -15.45 12.11
C GLU A 85 -9.00 -14.60 10.91
N CYS A 86 -9.14 -13.28 11.07
CA CYS A 86 -9.52 -12.38 9.97
C CYS A 86 -8.34 -12.00 9.05
N TYR A 87 -7.11 -12.36 9.42
CA TYR A 87 -5.88 -11.99 8.72
C TYR A 87 -5.09 -13.21 8.23
N GLN A 88 -5.73 -14.39 8.23
CA GLN A 88 -5.16 -15.68 7.87
C GLN A 88 -5.48 -16.06 6.42
#